data_AF-A0AAE4V6E4-F1
#
_entry.id   AF-A0AAE4V6E4-F1
#
_cell.length_a   1.000
_cell.length_b   1.000
_cell.length_c   1.000
_cell.angle_alpha   90.00
_cell.angle_beta   90.00
_cell.angle_gamma   90.00
#
_symmetry.space_group_name_H-M   'P 1'
#
loop_
_entity.id
_entity.type
_entity.pdbx_description
1 polymer ?
#
loop_
_entity_poly.entity_id
_entity_poly.type
_entity_poly.pdbx_seq_one_letter_code
_entity_poly.pdbx_strand_id
1 'polypeptide(L)' 'EGSKSRAKAEEQGLTVGTPAEVSEWADVIMVLAPDTAQASIFTNDIEPNLKDGDALFFGHGLNIHFDLI' A
#
# COMPACT_ATOMS: atom_id res chain seq x y z
N GLU A 1 11.24 0.12 5.52
CA GLU A 1 12.49 0.43 4.79
C GLU A 1 13.37 -0.79 4.45
N GLY A 2 13.35 -1.88 5.23
CA GLY A 2 14.18 -3.08 4.97
C GLY A 2 13.65 -4.08 3.93
N SER A 3 12.82 -3.66 2.96
CA SER A 3 12.26 -4.59 1.98
C SER A 3 13.31 -5.06 0.97
N LYS A 4 13.40 -6.37 0.74
CA LYS A 4 14.29 -6.97 -0.28
C LYS A 4 13.93 -6.56 -1.71
N SER A 5 12.69 -6.15 -1.96
CA SER A 5 12.23 -5.75 -3.31
C SER A 5 12.61 -4.31 -3.68
N ARG A 6 13.05 -3.49 -2.71
CA ARG A 6 13.31 -2.06 -2.91
C ARG A 6 14.34 -1.81 -4.00
N ALA A 7 15.54 -2.38 -3.86
CA ALA A 7 16.63 -2.20 -4.83
C ALA A 7 16.20 -2.63 -6.24
N LYS A 8 15.49 -3.75 -6.38
CA LYS A 8 14.99 -4.23 -7.68
C LYS A 8 14.02 -3.24 -8.34
N ALA A 9 13.15 -2.60 -7.57
CA ALA A 9 12.22 -1.60 -8.10
C ALA A 9 12.95 -0.31 -8.51
N GLU A 10 13.89 0.15 -7.68
CA GLU A 10 14.73 1.33 -7.98
C GLU A 10 15.60 1.09 -9.24
N GLU A 11 16.19 -0.10 -9.39
CA GLU A 11 16.94 -0.49 -10.60
C GLU A 11 16.10 -0.51 -11.88
N GLN A 12 14.78 -0.68 -11.75
CA GLN A 12 13.83 -0.59 -12.87
C GLN A 12 13.39 0.86 -13.15
N GLY A 13 13.96 1.85 -12.46
CA GLY A 13 13.64 3.26 -12.63
C GLY A 13 12.32 3.69 -12.00
N LEU A 14 11.76 2.88 -11.08
CA LEU A 14 10.55 3.24 -10.36
C LEU A 14 10.87 4.16 -9.18
N THR A 15 10.02 5.14 -8.93
CA THR A 15 10.06 5.91 -7.68
C THR A 15 9.66 5.00 -6.53
N VAL A 16 10.50 4.89 -5.51
CA VAL A 16 10.25 4.01 -4.35
C VAL A 16 10.27 4.82 -3.06
N GLY A 17 9.20 4.68 -2.28
CA GLY A 17 9.05 5.23 -0.93
C GLY A 17 8.48 4.20 0.03
N THR A 18 8.30 4.60 1.28
CA THR A 18 7.51 3.84 2.26
C THR A 18 6.01 3.94 1.95
N PRO A 19 5.17 3.01 2.44
CA PRO A 19 3.71 3.09 2.24
C PRO A 19 3.10 4.42 2.71
N ALA A 20 3.61 4.99 3.81
CA ALA A 20 3.18 6.29 4.31
C ALA A 20 3.54 7.42 3.32
N GLU A 21 4.82 7.53 2.93
CA GLU A 21 5.26 8.57 2.00
C GLU A 21 4.56 8.50 0.64
N VAL A 22 4.27 7.30 0.12
CA VAL A 22 3.62 7.15 -1.19
C VAL A 22 2.11 7.39 -1.13
N SER A 23 1.46 7.09 0.00
CA SER A 23 0.02 7.34 0.16
C SER A 23 -0.31 8.82 0.33
N GLU A 24 0.62 9.65 0.80
CA GLU A 24 0.42 11.10 0.91
C GLU A 24 0.10 11.80 -0.43
N TRP A 25 0.56 11.26 -1.56
CA TRP A 25 0.38 11.88 -2.88
C TRP A 25 -0.36 11.00 -3.89
N ALA A 26 -0.63 9.73 -3.58
CA ALA A 26 -1.27 8.83 -4.52
C ALA A 26 -2.80 8.98 -4.50
N ASP A 27 -3.41 9.26 -5.65
CA ASP A 27 -4.87 9.25 -5.81
C ASP A 27 -5.43 7.82 -6.00
N VAL A 28 -4.58 6.89 -6.47
CA VAL A 28 -4.90 5.48 -6.69
C VAL A 28 -3.85 4.61 -6.04
N ILE A 29 -4.28 3.80 -5.06
CA ILE A 29 -3.40 2.97 -4.24
C ILE A 29 -3.73 1.50 -4.48
N MET A 30 -2.75 0.73 -4.96
CA MET A 30 -2.89 -0.71 -5.20
C MET A 30 -2.11 -1.51 -4.15
N VAL A 31 -2.81 -2.25 -3.31
CA VAL A 31 -2.22 -3.07 -2.25
C VAL A 31 -1.92 -4.47 -2.76
N LEU A 32 -0.62 -4.78 -2.85
CA LEU A 32 -0.07 -6.07 -3.31
C LEU A 32 0.86 -6.73 -2.28
N ALA A 33 0.78 -6.31 -1.02
CA ALA A 33 1.46 -6.98 0.07
C ALA A 33 0.78 -8.33 0.40
N PRO A 34 1.46 -9.26 1.10
CA PRO A 34 0.82 -10.48 1.60
C PRO A 34 -0.42 -10.16 2.44
N ASP A 35 -1.51 -10.91 2.28
CA ASP A 35 -2.82 -10.61 2.88
C ASP A 35 -2.73 -10.39 4.41
N THR A 36 -1.92 -11.18 5.10
CA THR A 36 -1.73 -11.10 6.56
C THR A 36 -1.04 -9.81 7.04
N ALA A 37 -0.39 -9.07 6.15
CA ALA A 37 0.28 -7.81 6.45
C ALA A 37 -0.53 -6.57 6.00
N GLN A 38 -1.54 -6.76 5.14
CA GLN A 38 -2.27 -5.63 4.54
C GLN A 38 -2.99 -4.80 5.59
N ALA A 39 -3.62 -5.42 6.61
CA ALA A 39 -4.33 -4.69 7.65
C ALA A 39 -3.43 -3.73 8.43
N SER A 40 -2.23 -4.17 8.83
CA SER A 40 -1.30 -3.30 9.54
C SER A 40 -0.72 -2.20 8.64
N ILE A 41 -0.50 -2.48 7.36
CA ILE A 41 -0.05 -1.46 6.40
C ILE A 41 -1.15 -0.43 6.18
N PHE A 42 -2.40 -0.87 6.02
CA PHE A 42 -3.53 0.02 5.84
C PHE A 42 -3.68 0.98 7.02
N THR A 43 -3.88 0.46 8.23
CA THR A 43 -4.16 1.28 9.42
C THR A 43 -3.01 2.22 9.79
N ASN A 44 -1.75 1.76 9.68
CA ASN A 44 -0.62 2.56 10.16
C ASN A 44 -0.08 3.52 9.11
N ASP A 45 -0.16 3.15 7.83
CA ASP A 45 0.57 3.87 6.78
C ASP A 45 -0.35 4.49 5.71
N ILE A 46 -1.47 3.86 5.36
CA ILE A 46 -2.31 4.32 4.24
C ILE A 46 -3.49 5.17 4.75
N GLU A 47 -4.27 4.63 5.68
CA GLU A 47 -5.49 5.26 6.22
C GLU A 47 -5.28 6.71 6.69
N PRO A 48 -4.18 7.06 7.40
CA PRO A 48 -3.95 8.43 7.84
C PRO A 48 -3.74 9.46 6.72
N ASN A 49 -3.42 8.98 5.51
CA ASN A 49 -3.04 9.81 4.37
C ASN A 49 -4.11 9.87 3.27
N LEU A 50 -5.17 9.05 3.38
CA LEU A 50 -6.27 9.02 2.41
C LEU A 50 -7.05 10.34 2.41
N LYS A 51 -7.42 10.77 1.22
CA LYS A 51 -8.24 11.95 0.94
C LYS A 51 -9.56 11.54 0.29
N ASP A 52 -10.54 12.42 0.41
CA ASP A 52 -11.83 12.23 -0.25
C ASP A 52 -11.64 12.10 -1.77
N GLY A 53 -12.08 10.97 -2.31
CA GLY A 53 -11.99 10.65 -3.74
C GLY A 53 -10.84 9.72 -4.11
N ASP A 54 -9.91 9.43 -3.18
CA ASP A 54 -8.87 8.45 -3.41
C ASP A 54 -9.47 7.04 -3.59
N ALA A 55 -8.80 6.22 -4.38
CA ALA A 55 -9.26 4.88 -4.69
C ALA A 55 -8.25 3.83 -4.19
N LEU A 56 -8.73 2.92 -3.34
CA LEU A 56 -7.97 1.80 -2.79
C LEU A 56 -8.33 0.49 -3.50
N PHE A 57 -7.33 -0.18 -4.05
CA PHE A 57 -7.48 -1.43 -4.79
C PHE A 57 -6.68 -2.55 -4.12
N PHE A 58 -7.16 -3.78 -4.28
CA PHE A 58 -6.53 -4.98 -3.73
C PHE A 58 -6.33 -6.02 -4.83
N GLY A 59 -5.18 -6.69 -4.83
CA GLY A 59 -4.90 -7.79 -5.76
C GLY A 59 -5.66 -9.07 -5.42
N HIS A 60 -6.12 -9.19 -4.18
CA HIS A 60 -6.96 -10.27 -3.69
C HIS A 60 -7.96 -9.73 -2.65
N GLY A 61 -9.17 -10.30 -2.62
CA GLY A 61 -10.28 -9.76 -1.84
C GLY A 61 -10.33 -10.20 -0.38
N LEU A 62 -9.34 -10.93 0.15
CA LEU A 62 -9.42 -11.54 1.49
C LEU A 62 -9.75 -10.51 2.58
N ASN A 63 -9.00 -9.42 2.68
CA ASN A 63 -9.19 -8.45 3.76
C ASN A 63 -10.52 -7.68 3.66
N ILE A 64 -11.03 -7.47 2.44
CA ILE A 64 -12.34 -6.84 2.22
C ILE A 64 -13.48 -7.82 2.46
N HIS A 65 -13.35 -9.07 2.02
CA HIS A 65 -14.41 -10.07 2.12
C HIS A 65 -14.68 -10.51 3.56
N PHE A 66 -13.67 -10.45 4.42
CA PHE A 66 -13.74 -10.89 5.82
C PHE A 66 -13.67 -9.73 6.83
N ASP A 67 -13.90 -8.49 6.38
CA ASP A 67 -13.95 -7.29 7.24
C ASP A 67 -12.70 -7.14 8.15
N LEU A 68 -11.52 -7.40 7.59
CA LEU A 68 -10.22 -7.27 8.28
C LEU A 68 -9.58 -5.89 8.06
N ILE A 69 -10.12 -5.13 7.10
CA ILE A 69 -9.85 -3.72 6.79
C ILE A 69 -11.19 -3.02 6.66
#